data_AF-O70406-F1
#
_entry.id   AF-O70406-F1
#
_cell.length_a   1.000
_cell.length_b   1.000
_cell.length_c   1.000
_cell.angle_alpha   90.00
_cell.angle_beta   90.00
_cell.angle_gamma   90.00
#
_symmetry.space_group_name_H-M   'P 1'
#
loop_
_entity.id
_entity.type
_entity.pdbx_description
1 polymer ?
#
loop_
_entity_poly.entity_id
_entity_poly.type
_entity_poly.pdbx_seq_one_letter_code
_entity_poly.pdbx_strand_id
1 'polypeptide(L)'
;HKMFLMLDNRRREIIHKIRELLNSIELTQNTLINDELVEWKRRQQSACIGGPPNACLDQLQSWFTIVAERLQQVRQQLKKLEELEQKFTYEQDPITKNKQVLSDRTFVLFQ
;
A
#
# COMPACT_ATOMS: atom_id res chain seq x y z
N HIS A 1 -6.53 -1.99 -34.07
CA HIS A 1 -5.26 -1.31 -33.76
C HIS A 1 -5.41 -0.21 -32.70
N LYS A 2 -6.28 0.80 -32.87
CA LYS A 2 -6.49 1.90 -31.89
C LYS A 2 -6.96 1.42 -30.49
N MET A 3 -7.92 0.49 -30.43
CA MET A 3 -8.42 -0.04 -29.15
C MET A 3 -7.36 -0.84 -28.37
N PHE A 4 -6.48 -1.57 -29.07
CA PHE A 4 -5.39 -2.32 -28.45
C PHE A 4 -4.36 -1.38 -27.80
N LEU A 5 -3.92 -0.35 -28.54
CA LEU A 5 -2.98 0.66 -28.02
C LEU A 5 -3.56 1.41 -26.81
N MET A 6 -4.87 1.73 -26.85
CA MET A 6 -5.54 2.37 -25.72
C MET A 6 -5.56 1.48 -24.47
N LEU A 7 -5.83 0.18 -24.65
CA LEU A 7 -5.82 -0.79 -23.56
C LEU A 7 -4.40 -0.97 -22.99
N ASP A 8 -3.39 -1.11 -23.84
CA ASP A 8 -1.99 -1.22 -23.40
C ASP A 8 -1.53 0.01 -22.61
N ASN A 9 -1.80 1.21 -23.13
CA ASN A 9 -1.49 2.46 -22.44
C ASN A 9 -2.19 2.54 -21.08
N ARG A 10 -3.47 2.14 -21.01
CA ARG A 10 -4.23 2.17 -19.76
C ARG A 10 -3.69 1.16 -18.75
N ARG A 11 -3.28 -0.03 -19.18
CA ARG A 11 -2.65 -1.04 -18.31
C ARG A 11 -1.32 -0.54 -17.76
N ARG A 12 -0.48 0.08 -18.59
CA ARG A 12 0.78 0.71 -18.15
C ARG A 12 0.55 1.81 -17.13
N GLU A 13 -0.42 2.69 -17.38
CA GLU A 13 -0.77 3.79 -16.48
C GLU A 13 -1.23 3.26 -15.11
N ILE A 14 -2.09 2.25 -15.08
CA ILE A 14 -2.56 1.66 -13.82
C ILE A 14 -1.40 1.03 -13.04
N ILE A 15 -0.52 0.29 -13.71
CA ILE A 15 0.65 -0.31 -13.07
C ILE A 15 1.58 0.75 -12.49
N HIS A 16 1.80 1.84 -13.22
CA HIS A 16 2.60 2.96 -12.74
C HIS A 16 1.99 3.57 -11.47
N LYS A 17 0.68 3.85 -11.49
CA LYS A 17 -0.05 4.40 -10.34
C LYS A 17 -0.02 3.47 -9.12
N ILE A 18 -0.13 2.15 -9.32
CA ILE A 18 -0.01 1.18 -8.22
C ILE A 18 1.40 1.21 -7.63
N ARG A 19 2.44 1.31 -8.46
CA ARG A 19 3.83 1.44 -7.98
C ARG A 19 4.03 2.71 -7.16
N GLU A 20 3.55 3.85 -7.66
CA GLU A 20 3.65 5.12 -6.94
C GLU A 20 2.90 5.07 -5.60
N LEU A 21 1.69 4.52 -5.60
CA LEU A 21 0.90 4.34 -4.37
C LEU A 21 1.62 3.46 -3.35
N LEU A 22 2.19 2.33 -3.78
CA LEU A 22 2.97 1.45 -2.89
C LEU A 22 4.19 2.17 -2.30
N ASN A 23 4.91 2.97 -3.11
CA ASN A 23 6.04 3.77 -2.61
C ASN A 23 5.59 4.79 -1.56
N SER A 24 4.47 5.48 -1.78
CA SER A 24 3.91 6.44 -0.82
C SER A 24 3.46 5.77 0.47
N ILE A 25 2.86 4.58 0.37
CA ILE A 25 2.47 3.78 1.54
C ILE A 25 3.71 3.37 2.34
N GLU A 26 4.75 2.87 1.67
CA GLU A 26 6.01 2.46 2.29
C GLU A 26 6.68 3.62 3.06
N LEU A 27 6.74 4.81 2.47
CA LEU A 27 7.25 6.00 3.15
C LEU A 27 6.41 6.36 4.38
N THR A 28 5.09 6.38 4.24
CA THR A 28 4.17 6.71 5.34
C THR A 28 4.27 5.69 6.47
N GLN A 29 4.31 4.40 6.14
CA GLN A 29 4.44 3.31 7.11
C GLN A 29 5.76 3.39 7.87
N ASN A 30 6.86 3.72 7.19
CA ASN A 30 8.15 3.93 7.83
C ASN A 30 8.11 5.07 8.85
N THR A 31 7.50 6.21 8.52
CA THR A 31 7.31 7.32 9.49
C THR A 31 6.43 6.90 10.66
N LEU A 32 5.31 6.19 10.41
CA LEU A 32 4.41 5.73 11.47
C LEU A 32 5.11 4.76 12.45
N ILE A 33 5.92 3.83 11.94
CA ILE A 33 6.58 2.80 12.77
C ILE A 33 7.81 3.36 13.49
N ASN A 34 8.66 4.12 12.80
CA ASN A 34 9.95 4.53 13.34
C ASN A 34 9.86 5.81 14.18
N ASP A 35 8.90 6.70 13.89
CA ASP A 35 8.77 7.98 14.58
C ASP A 35 7.56 7.93 15.52
N GLU A 36 6.35 7.93 14.98
CA GLU A 36 5.11 8.12 15.76
C GLU A 36 4.90 7.03 16.81
N LEU A 37 5.11 5.75 16.45
CA LEU A 37 4.98 4.63 17.37
C LEU A 37 6.05 4.64 18.47
N VAL A 38 7.28 5.06 18.13
CA VAL A 38 8.38 5.16 19.10
C VAL A 38 8.13 6.29 20.09
N GLU A 39 7.70 7.45 19.59
CA GLU A 39 7.33 8.59 20.43
C GLU A 39 6.14 8.27 21.34
N TRP A 40 5.14 7.56 20.82
CA TRP A 40 4.02 7.10 21.63
C TRP A 40 4.47 6.12 22.73
N LYS A 41 5.34 5.15 22.42
CA LYS A 41 5.91 4.24 23.45
C LYS A 41 6.63 5.02 24.55
N ARG A 42 7.39 6.05 24.18
CA ARG A 42 8.07 6.93 25.15
C ARG A 42 7.07 7.70 26.03
N ARG A 43 6.00 8.25 25.43
CA ARG A 43 4.91 8.93 26.17
C ARG A 43 4.20 7.97 27.12
N GLN A 44 3.92 6.74 26.68
CA GLN A 44 3.30 5.71 27.50
C GLN A 44 4.17 5.35 28.71
N GLN A 45 5.48 5.14 28.52
CA GLN A 45 6.41 4.88 29.62
C GLN A 45 6.42 6.02 30.65
N SER A 46 6.44 7.27 30.19
CA SER A 46 6.39 8.45 31.06
C SER A 46 5.09 8.52 31.85
N ALA A 47 3.93 8.27 31.21
CA ALA A 47 2.64 8.23 31.89
C ALA A 47 2.58 7.13 32.96
N CYS A 48 3.18 5.96 32.72
CA CYS A 48 3.23 4.87 33.69
C CYS A 48 4.02 5.20 34.98
N ILE A 49 4.96 6.15 34.93
CA ILE A 49 5.76 6.59 36.10
C ILE A 49 5.25 7.90 36.72
N GLY A 50 4.01 8.31 36.40
CA GLY A 50 3.39 9.52 36.95
C GLY A 50 3.58 10.80 36.11
N GLY A 51 4.05 10.67 34.87
CA GLY A 51 4.05 11.75 33.88
C GLY A 51 2.63 12.08 33.36
N PRO A 52 2.49 13.12 32.52
CA PRO A 52 1.20 13.54 31.98
C PRO A 52 0.54 12.44 31.14
N PRO A 53 -0.80 12.24 31.23
CA PRO A 53 -1.51 11.08 30.68
C PRO A 53 -1.73 11.11 29.15
N ASN A 54 -0.91 11.85 28.39
CA ASN A 54 -1.07 12.02 26.95
C ASN A 54 -0.55 10.81 26.14
N ALA A 55 -1.15 9.63 26.35
CA ALA A 55 -0.81 8.37 25.68
C ALA A 55 -2.00 7.75 24.92
N CYS A 56 -2.96 8.55 24.44
CA CYS A 56 -4.08 8.00 23.66
C CYS A 56 -3.59 7.40 22.33
N LEU A 57 -4.11 6.21 21.99
CA LEU A 57 -3.77 5.45 20.79
C LEU A 57 -4.62 5.83 19.57
N ASP A 58 -5.74 6.55 19.75
CA ASP A 58 -6.74 6.76 18.70
C ASP A 58 -6.16 7.29 17.39
N GLN A 59 -5.23 8.25 17.48
CA GLN A 59 -4.60 8.85 16.31
C GLN A 59 -3.69 7.86 15.57
N LEU A 60 -2.85 7.12 16.31
CA LEU A 60 -2.02 6.06 15.75
C LEU A 60 -2.86 4.97 15.11
N GLN A 61 -3.89 4.51 15.82
CA GLN A 61 -4.81 3.48 15.33
C GLN A 61 -5.50 3.93 14.04
N SER A 62 -5.95 5.18 13.97
CA SER A 62 -6.55 5.76 12.75
C SER A 62 -5.56 5.74 11.58
N TRP A 63 -4.32 6.20 11.79
CA TRP A 63 -3.30 6.19 10.74
C TRP A 63 -2.95 4.78 10.24
N PHE A 64 -2.72 3.83 11.15
CA PHE A 64 -2.46 2.44 10.78
C PHE A 64 -3.66 1.81 10.06
N THR A 65 -4.89 2.12 10.50
CA THR A 65 -6.12 1.65 9.84
C THR A 65 -6.21 2.17 8.41
N ILE A 66 -5.98 3.48 8.20
CA ILE A 66 -6.00 4.07 6.86
C ILE A 66 -4.95 3.41 5.96
N VAL A 67 -3.72 3.19 6.45
CA VAL A 67 -2.67 2.51 5.69
C VAL A 67 -3.08 1.09 5.32
N ALA A 68 -3.62 0.32 6.27
CA ALA A 68 -4.10 -1.04 6.04
C ALA A 68 -5.23 -1.07 4.99
N GLU A 69 -6.19 -0.15 5.06
CA GLU A 69 -7.26 -0.02 4.07
C GLU A 69 -6.71 0.30 2.68
N ARG A 70 -5.70 1.18 2.56
CA ARG A 70 -5.06 1.48 1.27
C ARG A 70 -4.35 0.26 0.67
N LEU A 71 -3.62 -0.51 1.49
CA LEU A 71 -3.00 -1.75 1.04
C LEU A 71 -4.03 -2.79 0.62
N GLN A 72 -5.14 -2.90 1.36
CA GLN A 72 -6.23 -3.80 1.01
C GLN A 72 -6.91 -3.41 -0.30
N GLN A 73 -7.08 -2.11 -0.56
CA GLN A 73 -7.53 -1.58 -1.85
C GLN A 73 -6.55 -1.96 -2.96
N VAL A 74 -5.23 -1.79 -2.78
CA VAL A 74 -4.23 -2.21 -3.77
C VAL A 74 -4.33 -3.71 -4.07
N ARG A 75 -4.46 -4.55 -3.05
CA ARG A 75 -4.63 -6.00 -3.23
C ARG A 75 -5.87 -6.34 -4.06
N GLN A 76 -6.99 -5.63 -3.87
CA GLN A 76 -8.19 -5.80 -4.69
C GLN A 76 -7.96 -5.36 -6.15
N GLN A 77 -7.25 -4.25 -6.38
CA GLN A 77 -6.90 -3.79 -7.73
C GLN A 77 -6.00 -4.81 -8.45
N LEU A 78 -5.03 -5.40 -7.75
CA LEU A 78 -4.17 -6.44 -8.32
C LEU A 78 -4.97 -7.70 -8.72
N LYS A 79 -5.89 -8.16 -7.87
CA LYS A 79 -6.82 -9.25 -8.23
C LYS A 79 -7.64 -8.89 -9.48
N LYS A 80 -8.11 -7.65 -9.58
CA LYS A 80 -8.88 -7.21 -10.75
C LYS A 80 -8.05 -7.20 -12.02
N LEU A 81 -6.78 -6.80 -11.94
CA LEU A 81 -5.85 -6.86 -13.06
C LEU A 81 -5.60 -8.30 -13.51
N GLU A 82 -5.51 -9.25 -12.57
CA GLU A 82 -5.38 -10.68 -12.88
C GLU A 82 -6.61 -11.23 -13.61
N GLU A 83 -7.83 -10.88 -13.16
CA GLU A 83 -9.05 -11.24 -13.89
C GLU A 83 -9.08 -10.66 -15.31
N LEU A 84 -8.56 -9.44 -15.51
CA LEU A 84 -8.49 -8.81 -16.82
C LEU A 84 -7.42 -9.42 -17.73
N GLU A 85 -6.29 -9.86 -17.16
CA GLU A 85 -5.26 -10.64 -17.85
C GLU A 85 -5.82 -11.97 -18.34
N GLN A 86 -6.57 -12.69 -17.50
CA GLN A 86 -7.20 -13.97 -17.86
C GLN A 86 -8.19 -13.84 -19.02
N LYS A 87 -8.91 -12.71 -19.11
CA LYS A 87 -9.84 -12.44 -20.22
C LYS A 87 -9.14 -12.09 -21.51
N PHE A 88 -8.03 -11.36 -21.43
CA PHE A 88 -7.27 -10.92 -22.59
C PHE A 88 -5.83 -10.60 -22.19
N THR A 89 -4.89 -11.31 -22.78
CA THR A 89 -3.45 -11.06 -22.65
C THR A 89 -2.78 -11.09 -24.02
N TYR A 90 -1.56 -10.59 -24.08
CA TYR A 90 -0.79 -10.43 -25.31
C TYR A 90 0.71 -10.47 -25.01
N GLU A 91 1.53 -10.58 -26.06
CA GLU A 91 2.97 -10.58 -25.92
C GLU A 91 3.45 -9.28 -25.27
N GLN A 92 4.27 -9.40 -24.22
CA GLN A 92 4.77 -8.28 -23.42
C GLN A 92 3.72 -7.51 -22.61
N ASP A 93 2.58 -8.12 -22.27
CA ASP A 93 1.56 -7.53 -21.41
C ASP A 93 2.17 -6.98 -20.11
N PRO A 94 2.01 -5.67 -19.82
CA PRO A 94 2.56 -5.05 -18.63
C PRO A 94 1.99 -5.70 -17.35
N ILE A 95 0.76 -6.23 -17.36
CA ILE A 95 0.18 -6.91 -16.19
C ILE A 95 0.99 -8.16 -15.84
N THR A 96 1.19 -9.05 -16.81
CA THR A 96 1.94 -10.29 -16.62
C THR A 96 3.37 -10.04 -16.12
N LYS A 97 4.04 -9.00 -16.63
CA LYS A 97 5.41 -8.64 -16.21
C LYS A 97 5.50 -8.12 -14.78
N ASN A 98 4.47 -7.42 -14.30
CA ASN A 98 4.54 -6.69 -13.03
C ASN A 98 3.75 -7.34 -11.89
N LYS A 99 2.79 -8.22 -12.19
CA LYS A 99 1.85 -8.75 -11.19
C LYS A 99 2.54 -9.35 -9.97
N GLN A 100 3.56 -10.17 -10.18
CA GLN A 100 4.24 -10.88 -9.10
C GLN A 100 4.95 -9.87 -8.17
N VAL A 101 5.75 -8.99 -8.76
CA VAL A 101 6.48 -7.95 -8.02
C VAL A 101 5.54 -7.04 -7.22
N LEU A 102 4.40 -6.64 -7.80
CA LEU A 102 3.44 -5.80 -7.09
C LEU A 102 2.71 -6.55 -5.99
N SER A 103 2.37 -7.82 -6.21
CA SER A 103 1.75 -8.69 -5.21
C SER A 103 2.67 -8.91 -4.02
N ASP A 104 3.94 -9.25 -4.29
CA ASP A 104 4.95 -9.50 -3.25
C ASP A 104 5.22 -8.23 -2.43
N ARG A 105 5.38 -7.08 -3.09
CA ARG A 105 5.55 -5.80 -2.37
C ARG A 105 4.33 -5.46 -1.52
N THR A 106 3.11 -5.66 -2.05
CA THR A 106 1.88 -5.40 -1.28
C THR A 106 1.79 -6.31 -0.07
N PHE A 107 2.22 -7.58 -0.20
CA PHE A 107 2.25 -8.53 0.91
C PHE A 107 3.26 -8.12 1.98
N VAL A 108 4.49 -7.76 1.58
CA VAL A 108 5.54 -7.30 2.50
C VAL A 108 5.12 -6.06 3.30
N LEU A 109 4.47 -5.09 2.66
CA LEU A 109 3.99 -3.87 3.34
C LEU A 109 2.80 -4.13 4.27
N PHE A 110 2.08 -5.24 4.10
CA PHE A 110 0.94 -5.57 4.95
C PHE A 110 1.32 -6.42 6.17
N GLN A 111 2.55 -6.95 6.22
CA GLN A 111 3.04 -7.80 7.30
C GLN A 111 3.60 -6.96 8.47
#